data_AF-A0A424N9D0-F1
#
_entry.id   AF-A0A424N9D0-F1
#
_cell.length_a   1.000
_cell.length_b   1.000
_cell.length_c   1.000
_cell.angle_alpha   90.00
_cell.angle_beta   90.00
_cell.angle_gamma   90.00
#
_symmetry.space_group_name_H-M   'P 1'
#
loop_
_entity.id
_entity.type
_entity.pdbx_description
1 polymer ?
#
loop_
_entity_poly.entity_id
_entity_poly.type
_entity_poly.pdbx_seq_one_letter_code
_entity_poly.pdbx_strand_id
1 'polypeptide(L)' 'MKVLKVLESAEVIIADLEVNLGDETHSSPTLCVRYEGNIIPLNTPDAHPILMNMENAIKTSNSSN' A
#
# COMPACT_ATOMS: atom_id res chain seq x y z
N MET A 1 -10.25 -21.63 -5.31
CA MET A 1 -8.98 -21.01 -4.85
C MET A 1 -8.04 -22.14 -4.45
N LYS A 2 -6.75 -22.06 -4.80
CA LYS A 2 -5.70 -23.00 -4.40
C LYS A 2 -4.53 -22.19 -3.85
N VAL A 3 -4.07 -22.51 -2.64
CA VAL A 3 -2.88 -21.88 -2.06
C VAL A 3 -1.65 -22.46 -2.77
N LEU A 4 -0.83 -21.60 -3.37
CA LEU A 4 0.41 -22.01 -4.05
C LEU A 4 1.65 -21.77 -3.17
N LYS A 5 1.65 -20.69 -2.41
CA LYS A 5 2.72 -20.30 -1.48
C LYS A 5 2.18 -19.33 -0.43
N VAL A 6 2.84 -19.27 0.71
CA VAL A 6 2.67 -18.21 1.71
C VAL A 6 3.80 -17.19 1.49
N LEU A 7 3.50 -15.90 1.57
CA LEU A 7 4.49 -14.83 1.46
C LEU A 7 4.97 -14.46 2.86
N GLU A 8 6.06 -15.08 3.33
CA GLU A 8 6.50 -14.95 4.74
C GLU A 8 6.97 -13.54 5.13
N SER A 9 7.49 -12.76 4.18
CA SER A 9 7.93 -11.37 4.40
C SER A 9 6.83 -10.33 4.16
N ALA A 10 5.60 -10.76 3.88
CA ALA A 10 4.46 -9.86 3.71
C ALA A 10 3.81 -9.58 5.06
N GLU A 11 3.70 -8.30 5.41
CA GLU A 11 3.10 -7.86 6.66
C GLU A 11 1.91 -6.95 6.38
N VAL A 12 0.77 -7.25 7.00
CA VAL A 12 -0.39 -6.34 6.98
C VAL A 12 -0.13 -5.23 8.00
N ILE A 13 -0.20 -3.98 7.55
CA ILE A 13 0.02 -2.78 8.35
C ILE A 13 -1.08 -1.75 8.13
N ILE A 14 -1.17 -0.77 9.02
CA ILE A 14 -1.93 0.46 8.78
C ILE A 14 -0.91 1.56 8.55
N ALA A 15 -0.99 2.24 7.41
CA ALA A 15 -0.18 3.41 7.08
C ALA A 15 -1.09 4.62 6.94
N ASP A 16 -0.69 5.77 7.47
CA ASP A 16 -1.35 7.03 7.16
C ASP A 16 -0.85 7.49 5.79
N LEU A 17 -1.74 7.50 4.80
CA LEU A 17 -1.40 7.84 3.42
C LEU A 17 -1.93 9.22 3.09
N GLU A 18 -1.06 10.09 2.60
CA GLU A 18 -1.43 11.37 2.00
C GLU A 18 -1.93 11.15 0.57
N VAL A 19 -3.05 11.77 0.23
CA VAL A 19 -3.68 11.71 -1.08
C VAL A 19 -4.12 13.10 -1.53
N ASN A 20 -3.92 13.39 -2.81
CA ASN A 20 -4.37 14.63 -3.43
C ASN A 20 -5.72 14.39 -4.10
N LEU A 21 -6.74 15.12 -3.65
CA LEU A 21 -8.10 15.09 -4.19
C LEU A 21 -8.41 16.46 -4.79
N GLY A 22 -8.03 16.65 -6.07
CA GLY A 22 -8.09 17.95 -6.71
C GLY A 22 -7.04 18.90 -6.13
N ASP A 23 -7.48 20.03 -5.58
CA ASP A 23 -6.62 21.06 -4.98
C ASP A 23 -6.39 20.85 -3.47
N GLU A 24 -7.01 19.82 -2.87
CA GLU A 24 -6.90 19.52 -1.44
C GLU A 24 -6.02 18.29 -1.20
N THR A 25 -5.19 18.39 -0.16
CA THR A 25 -4.40 17.28 0.37
C THR A 25 -5.06 16.75 1.64
N HIS A 26 -5.33 15.45 1.66
CA HIS A 26 -5.94 14.75 2.79
C HIS A 26 -5.05 13.58 3.20
N SER A 27 -5.09 13.18 4.46
CA SER A 27 -4.51 11.91 4.90
C SER A 27 -5.56 11.00 5.51
N SER A 28 -5.39 9.69 5.33
CA SER A 28 -6.24 8.69 5.96
C SER A 28 -5.44 7.44 6.33
N PRO A 29 -5.71 6.86 7.51
CA PRO A 29 -5.27 5.51 7.83
C PRO A 29 -5.78 4.53 6.77
N THR A 30 -4.87 3.78 6.16
CA THR A 30 -5.16 2.85 5.06
C THR A 30 -4.55 1.49 5.37
N LEU A 31 -5.30 0.43 5.05
CA LEU A 31 -4.80 -0.94 5.18
C LEU A 31 -3.83 -1.22 4.04
N CYS A 32 -2.60 -1.56 4.38
CA CYS A 32 -1.54 -1.80 3.41
C CYS A 32 -0.86 -3.14 3.67
N VAL A 33 -0.16 -3.64 2.64
CA VAL A 33 0.84 -4.69 2.80
C VAL A 33 2.22 -4.09 2.64
N ARG A 34 3.09 -4.34 3.62
CA ARG A 34 4.53 -4.15 3.48
C ARG A 34 5.14 -5.44 2.93
N TYR A 35 5.78 -5.37 1.78
CA TYR A 35 6.41 -6.53 1.14
C TYR A 35 7.63 -6.10 0.33
N GLU A 36 8.76 -6.79 0.53
CA GLU A 36 10.03 -6.48 -0.16
C GLU A 36 10.42 -4.98 -0.09
N GLY A 37 10.20 -4.35 1.08
CA GLY A 37 10.49 -2.93 1.32
C GLY A 37 9.48 -1.94 0.72
N ASN A 38 8.46 -2.41 0.02
CA ASN A 38 7.42 -1.59 -0.60
C ASN A 38 6.15 -1.56 0.26
N ILE A 39 5.40 -0.46 0.19
CA ILE A 39 4.07 -0.32 0.82
C ILE A 39 3.01 -0.35 -0.29
N ILE A 40 2.09 -1.31 -0.23
CA ILE A 40 1.02 -1.48 -1.22
C ILE A 40 -0.34 -1.27 -0.51
N PRO A 41 -1.11 -0.22 -0.84
CA PRO A 41 -2.45 -0.06 -0.30
C PRO A 41 -3.38 -1.17 -0.80
N LEU A 42 -4.27 -1.66 0.07
CA LEU A 42 -5.28 -2.65 -0.28
C LEU A 42 -6.63 -2.03 -0.63
N ASN A 43 -6.76 -0.72 -0.46
CA ASN A 43 -7.93 0.04 -0.85
C ASN A 43 -7.52 1.46 -1.27
N THR A 44 -8.31 2.05 -2.16
CA THR A 44 -8.29 3.49 -2.45
C THR A 44 -8.86 4.28 -1.27
N PRO A 45 -8.68 5.62 -1.23
CA PRO A 45 -9.26 6.48 -0.19
C PRO A 45 -10.78 6.39 -0.07
N ASP A 46 -11.48 6.11 -1.17
CA ASP A 46 -12.93 5.88 -1.22
C ASP A 46 -13.33 4.41 -0.96
N ALA A 47 -12.40 3.62 -0.38
CA ALA A 47 -12.58 2.24 0.06
C ALA A 47 -12.79 1.19 -1.05
N HIS A 48 -12.53 1.51 -2.33
CA HIS A 48 -12.52 0.49 -3.38
C HIS A 48 -11.28 -0.42 -3.22
N PRO A 49 -11.44 -1.75 -3.30
CA PRO A 49 -10.30 -2.66 -3.18
C PRO A 49 -9.26 -2.45 -4.28
N ILE A 50 -7.99 -2.50 -3.90
CA ILE A 50 -6.84 -2.50 -4.82
C ILE A 50 -6.21 -3.89 -4.83
N LEU A 51 -5.82 -4.36 -6.02
CA LEU A 51 -5.08 -5.61 -6.14
C LEU A 51 -3.67 -5.47 -5.56
N MET A 52 -3.29 -6.37 -4.66
CA MET A 52 -1.92 -6.43 -4.15
C MET A 52 -0.96 -6.87 -5.26
N ASN A 53 -0.29 -5.90 -5.90
CA ASN A 53 0.76 -6.10 -6.87
C ASN A 53 1.81 -4.98 -6.75
N MET A 54 2.97 -5.15 -7.38
CA MET A 54 4.07 -4.19 -7.30
C MET A 54 3.84 -2.91 -8.12
N GLU A 55 2.90 -2.93 -9.07
CA GLU A 55 2.51 -1.73 -9.84
C GLU A 55 1.77 -0.72 -8.94
N ASN A 56 1.05 -1.21 -7.94
CA ASN A 56 0.36 -0.41 -6.94
C ASN A 56 1.25 -0.04 -5.73
N ALA A 57 2.55 -0.39 -5.75
CA ALA A 57 3.45 -0.03 -4.67
C ALA A 57 3.71 1.47 -4.60
N ILE A 58 3.52 2.05 -3.42
CA ILE A 58 3.96 3.40 -3.10
C ILE A 58 5.46 3.35 -2.82
N LYS A 59 6.25 3.98 -3.70
CA LYS A 59 7.69 4.10 -3.52
C LYS A 59 7.96 5.01 -2.33
N THR A 60 8.45 4.45 -1.23
CA THR A 60 8.95 5.26 -0.11
C THR A 60 10.20 5.98 -0.58
N SER A 61 10.19 7.31 -0.56
CA SER A 61 11.37 8.13 -0.83
C SER A 61 12.40 7.91 0.27
N ASN A 62 13.22 6.86 0.18
CA ASN A 62 14.48 6.72 0.91
C ASN A 62 15.32 5.59 0.29
N SER A 63 16.17 5.94 -0.68
CA SER A 63 17.44 5.26 -0.99
C SER A 63 18.30 6.13 -1.91
N SER A 64 18.91 7.17 -1.33
CA SER A 64 20.23 7.68 -1.71
C SER A 64 20.94 8.12 -0.44
N ASN A 65 21.59 7.17 0.24
CA ASN A 65 22.81 7.45 0.98
C ASN A 65 23.98 7.22 0.01
#